data_AF-A0A6N2TW79-F1
#
_entry.id   AF-A0A6N2TW79-F1
#
_cell.length_a   1.000
_cell.length_b   1.000
_cell.length_c   1.000
_cell.angle_alpha   90.00
_cell.angle_beta   90.00
_cell.angle_gamma   90.00
#
_symmetry.space_group_name_H-M   'P 1'
#
loop_
_entity.id
_entity.type
_entity.pdbx_description
1 polymer ?
#
loop_
_entity_poly.entity_id
_entity_poly.type
_entity_poly.pdbx_seq_one_letter_code
_entity_poly.pdbx_strand_id
1 'polypeptide(L)'
;MISTLQQVYEDMEHGVYDFTKDGKCSSCGACCGNYLPLSSGEIKEIKRYIKKHHIKEQKHMIVPTREALWDMTCPFLDTSKEKDKCTIYSVRPKICRCFICNQPPSKIRDNKEQFWRIRKPCDMRETFFGKE
;
A
#
# COMPACT_ATOMS: atom_id res chain seq x y z
N MET A 1 -9.57 -0.86 -27.03
CA MET A 1 -10.34 0.39 -26.91
C MET A 1 -9.34 1.53 -26.82
N ILE A 2 -9.40 2.50 -27.72
CA ILE A 2 -8.57 3.69 -27.66
C ILE A 2 -9.31 4.64 -26.71
N SER A 3 -8.83 4.79 -25.48
CA SER A 3 -9.38 5.78 -24.53
C SER A 3 -9.22 7.17 -25.13
N THR A 4 -10.26 8.00 -25.02
CA THR A 4 -10.21 9.39 -25.51
C THR A 4 -9.23 10.22 -24.68
N LEU A 5 -8.59 11.22 -25.27
CA LEU A 5 -7.69 12.15 -24.55
C LEU A 5 -8.37 12.75 -23.31
N GLN A 6 -9.67 13.05 -23.40
CA GLN A 6 -10.45 13.57 -22.29
C GLN A 6 -10.57 12.60 -21.11
N GLN A 7 -10.79 11.30 -21.38
CA GLN A 7 -10.77 10.27 -20.34
C GLN A 7 -9.39 10.16 -19.66
N VAL A 8 -8.30 10.30 -20.42
CA VAL A 8 -6.94 10.28 -19.85
C VAL A 8 -6.72 11.49 -18.92
N TYR A 9 -7.20 12.68 -19.30
CA TYR A 9 -7.12 13.87 -18.44
C TYR A 9 -7.94 13.72 -17.15
N GLU A 10 -9.17 13.18 -17.24
CA GLU A 10 -10.03 12.91 -16.07
C GLU A 10 -9.41 11.86 -15.13
N ASP A 11 -8.86 10.77 -15.68
CA ASP A 11 -8.17 9.74 -14.90
C ASP A 11 -6.91 10.29 -14.20
N MET A 12 -6.17 11.19 -14.87
CA MET A 12 -5.03 11.90 -14.31
C MET A 12 -5.43 12.87 -13.19
N GLU A 13 -6.57 13.56 -13.31
CA GLU A 13 -7.13 14.43 -12.25
C GLU A 13 -7.52 13.64 -10.99
N HIS A 14 -7.97 12.39 -11.15
CA HIS A 14 -8.40 11.55 -10.04
C HIS A 14 -7.27 10.70 -9.44
N GLY A 15 -6.19 10.45 -10.19
CA GLY A 15 -4.92 9.90 -9.71
C GLY A 15 -4.97 8.44 -9.23
N VAL A 16 -6.11 7.75 -9.39
CA VAL A 16 -6.29 6.34 -9.03
C VAL A 16 -6.77 5.57 -10.25
N TYR A 17 -5.91 4.69 -10.76
CA TYR A 17 -6.20 3.83 -11.90
C TYR A 17 -6.71 2.45 -11.45
N ASP A 18 -7.69 1.92 -12.17
CA ASP A 18 -8.25 0.59 -11.90
C ASP A 18 -7.28 -0.51 -12.37
N PHE A 19 -6.69 -1.20 -11.38
CA PHE A 19 -5.86 -2.39 -11.58
C PHE A 19 -6.54 -3.64 -11.00
N THR A 20 -7.83 -3.57 -10.67
CA THR A 20 -8.55 -4.69 -10.07
C THR A 20 -8.69 -5.85 -11.04
N LYS A 21 -8.84 -7.05 -10.48
CA LYS A 21 -9.30 -8.24 -11.20
C LYS A 21 -10.62 -8.67 -10.57
N ASP A 22 -11.69 -8.66 -11.34
CA ASP A 22 -13.06 -8.96 -10.88
C ASP A 22 -13.49 -8.10 -9.68
N GLY A 23 -13.13 -6.81 -9.71
CA GLY A 23 -13.43 -5.84 -8.64
C GLY A 23 -12.68 -6.09 -7.33
N LYS A 24 -11.65 -6.94 -7.33
CA LYS A 24 -10.81 -7.25 -6.17
C LYS A 24 -9.38 -6.77 -6.40
N CYS A 25 -8.66 -6.56 -5.30
CA CYS A 25 -7.22 -6.28 -5.33
C CYS A 25 -6.48 -7.39 -6.10
N SER A 26 -5.79 -7.02 -7.18
CA SER A 26 -4.99 -7.90 -8.03
C SER A 26 -3.58 -8.17 -7.51
N SER A 27 -3.21 -7.62 -6.35
CA SER A 27 -1.84 -7.64 -5.81
C SER A 27 -0.81 -6.97 -6.73
N CYS A 28 -1.21 -5.93 -7.49
CA CYS A 28 -0.30 -5.21 -8.41
C CYS A 28 0.84 -4.46 -7.70
N GLY A 29 0.58 -3.91 -6.50
CA GLY A 29 1.54 -3.14 -5.68
C GLY A 29 1.42 -1.62 -5.81
N ALA A 30 0.65 -1.09 -6.77
CA ALA A 30 0.60 0.35 -7.06
C ALA A 30 0.15 1.24 -5.89
N CYS A 31 -0.67 0.72 -4.98
CA CYS A 31 -1.14 1.45 -3.78
C CYS A 31 -0.36 1.12 -2.50
N CYS A 32 0.69 0.30 -2.58
CA CYS A 32 1.41 -0.21 -1.41
C CYS A 32 2.50 0.79 -0.95
N GLY A 33 2.12 1.75 -0.11
CA GLY A 33 3.04 2.76 0.44
C GLY A 33 3.59 2.46 1.84
N ASN A 34 4.72 3.10 2.18
CA ASN A 34 5.39 2.99 3.48
C ASN A 34 4.72 3.82 4.60
N TYR A 35 3.91 4.83 4.28
CA TYR A 35 3.32 5.70 5.31
C TYR A 35 1.81 5.53 5.34
N LEU A 36 1.30 4.88 6.40
CA LEU A 36 -0.11 4.49 6.49
C LEU A 36 -0.71 4.76 7.89
N PRO A 37 -1.98 5.21 7.98
CA PRO A 37 -2.71 5.32 9.24
C PRO A 37 -3.12 3.95 9.79
N LEU A 38 -2.50 3.57 10.91
CA LEU A 38 -2.74 2.31 11.60
C LEU A 38 -3.28 2.53 13.01
N SER A 39 -4.11 1.59 13.47
CA SER A 39 -4.46 1.46 14.88
C SER A 39 -3.42 0.64 15.64
N SER A 40 -3.33 0.83 16.95
CA SER A 40 -2.45 0.03 17.81
C SER A 40 -2.79 -1.47 17.78
N GLY A 41 -4.06 -1.83 17.54
CA GLY A 41 -4.51 -3.22 17.38
C GLY A 41 -3.93 -3.87 16.12
N GLU A 42 -4.02 -3.19 14.98
CA GLU A 42 -3.44 -3.66 13.71
C GLU A 42 -1.91 -3.81 13.82
N ILE A 43 -1.23 -2.86 14.48
CA ILE A 43 0.22 -2.95 14.71
C ILE A 43 0.57 -4.21 15.51
N LYS A 44 -0.16 -4.50 16.60
CA LYS A 44 0.05 -5.71 17.41
C LYS A 44 -0.21 -6.99 16.62
N GLU A 45 -1.26 -7.02 15.81
CA GLU A 45 -1.61 -8.18 14.97
C GLU A 45 -0.53 -8.45 13.93
N ILE A 46 -0.09 -7.42 13.19
CA ILE A 46 0.96 -7.53 12.18
C ILE A 46 2.29 -7.98 12.82
N LYS A 47 2.68 -7.41 13.97
CA LYS A 47 3.89 -7.86 14.71
C LYS A 47 3.83 -9.34 15.09
N ARG A 48 2.68 -9.82 15.56
CA ARG A 48 2.48 -11.24 15.88
C ARG A 48 2.61 -12.11 14.62
N TYR A 49 2.03 -11.67 13.51
CA TYR A 49 2.11 -12.37 12.23
C TYR A 49 3.54 -12.45 11.71
N ILE A 50 4.29 -11.34 11.73
CA ILE A 50 5.71 -11.29 11.34
C ILE A 50 6.51 -12.32 12.14
N LYS A 51 6.37 -12.33 13.47
CA LYS A 51 7.08 -13.28 14.34
C LYS A 51 6.73 -14.74 14.02
N LYS A 52 5.43 -15.04 13.81
CA LYS A 52 4.95 -16.40 13.53
C LYS A 52 5.39 -16.93 12.17
N HIS A 53 5.45 -16.06 11.16
CA HIS A 53 5.70 -16.44 9.76
C HIS A 53 7.11 -16.06 9.28
N HIS A 54 7.96 -15.54 10.16
CA HIS A 54 9.34 -15.13 9.87
C HIS A 54 9.44 -14.16 8.68
N ILE A 55 8.50 -13.22 8.59
CA ILE A 55 8.45 -12.23 7.51
C ILE A 55 9.65 -11.29 7.63
N LYS A 56 10.35 -11.06 6.52
CA LYS A 56 11.46 -10.12 6.41
C LYS A 56 11.03 -8.86 5.67
N GLU A 57 11.70 -7.76 5.98
CA GLU A 57 11.56 -6.51 5.23
C GLU A 57 11.85 -6.75 3.74
N GLN A 58 11.01 -6.17 2.88
CA GLN A 58 11.23 -6.09 1.45
C GLN A 58 11.85 -4.74 1.12
N LYS A 59 13.09 -4.78 0.60
CA LYS A 59 13.83 -3.60 0.14
C LYS A 59 13.65 -3.47 -1.37
N HIS A 60 13.14 -2.32 -1.82
CA HIS A 60 12.92 -2.07 -3.23
C HIS A 60 14.16 -1.36 -3.76
N MET A 61 14.82 -1.94 -4.77
CA MET A 61 16.12 -1.45 -5.25
C MET A 61 16.09 0.05 -5.52
N ILE A 62 16.97 0.74 -4.82
CA ILE A 62 17.32 2.13 -5.09
C ILE A 62 18.56 2.04 -5.96
N VAL A 63 18.46 2.55 -7.18
CA VAL A 63 19.56 2.72 -8.16
C VAL A 63 20.85 3.15 -7.45
N PRO A 64 22.06 2.81 -7.92
CA PRO A 64 23.31 3.27 -7.31
C PRO A 64 23.56 4.76 -7.64
N THR A 65 22.63 5.62 -7.25
CA THR A 65 22.82 7.07 -7.18
C THR A 65 23.42 7.38 -5.82
N ARG A 66 24.33 8.35 -5.76
CA ARG A 66 25.09 8.75 -4.55
C ARG A 66 24.23 9.18 -3.35
N GLU A 67 22.93 9.31 -3.54
CA GLU A 67 21.96 9.71 -2.52
C GLU A 67 21.01 8.54 -2.26
N ALA A 68 20.89 8.14 -0.99
CA ALA A 68 19.91 7.17 -0.56
C ALA A 68 18.51 7.77 -0.81
N LEU A 69 17.87 7.38 -1.92
CA LEU A 69 16.48 7.73 -2.14
C LEU A 69 15.65 7.13 -0.98
N TRP A 70 14.60 7.82 -0.56
CA TRP A 70 13.70 7.28 0.44
C TRP A 70 12.79 6.22 -0.21
N ASP A 71 12.93 4.95 0.17
CA ASP A 71 12.03 3.87 -0.26
C ASP A 71 10.65 4.07 0.36
N MET A 72 9.78 4.77 -0.36
CA MET A 72 8.38 5.00 0.02
C MET A 72 7.46 3.82 -0.27
N THR A 73 8.00 2.71 -0.79
CA THR A 73 7.25 1.48 -1.03
C THR A 73 7.03 0.73 0.27
N CYS A 74 5.87 0.08 0.41
CA CYS A 74 5.54 -0.71 1.58
C CYS A 74 6.56 -1.84 1.80
N PRO A 75 7.14 -1.99 3.01
CA PRO A 75 8.17 -3.00 3.31
C PRO A 75 7.64 -4.45 3.30
N PHE A 76 6.34 -4.64 3.03
CA PHE A 76 5.72 -5.95 2.87
C PHE A 76 5.40 -6.29 1.41
N LEU A 77 5.70 -5.40 0.46
CA LEU A 77 5.53 -5.66 -0.96
C LEU A 77 6.75 -6.41 -1.49
N ASP A 78 6.55 -7.63 -1.97
CA ASP A 78 7.58 -8.44 -2.63
C ASP A 78 7.41 -8.30 -4.14
N THR A 79 8.16 -7.37 -4.74
CA THR A 79 8.10 -7.10 -6.18
C THR A 79 8.82 -8.15 -7.02
N SER A 80 9.51 -9.11 -6.40
CA SER A 80 10.14 -10.23 -7.12
C SER A 80 9.11 -11.27 -7.58
N LYS A 81 7.92 -11.28 -6.98
CA LYS A 81 6.83 -12.21 -7.31
C LYS A 81 5.88 -11.61 -8.34
N GLU A 82 5.37 -12.47 -9.22
CA GLU A 82 4.30 -12.11 -10.15
C GLU A 82 2.93 -11.97 -9.45
N LYS A 83 2.66 -12.83 -8.47
CA LYS A 83 1.41 -12.90 -7.68
C LYS A 83 1.71 -12.95 -6.19
N ASP A 84 0.69 -12.69 -5.35
CA ASP A 84 0.80 -12.75 -3.88
C ASP A 84 1.93 -11.87 -3.32
N LYS A 85 2.12 -10.71 -3.93
CA LYS A 85 3.21 -9.77 -3.60
C LYS A 85 3.16 -9.25 -2.16
N CYS A 86 1.99 -9.16 -1.54
CA CYS A 86 1.91 -8.68 -0.15
C CYS A 86 2.18 -9.81 0.85
N THR A 87 3.33 -9.77 1.53
CA THR A 87 3.75 -10.80 2.48
C THR A 87 2.87 -10.91 3.73
N ILE A 88 2.02 -9.92 3.98
CA ILE A 88 1.04 -9.86 5.08
C ILE A 88 -0.42 -9.81 4.59
N TYR A 89 -0.72 -10.32 3.38
CA TYR A 89 -2.03 -10.14 2.74
C TYR A 89 -3.24 -10.47 3.64
N SER A 90 -3.12 -11.53 4.45
CA SER A 90 -4.15 -12.02 5.38
C SER A 90 -4.41 -11.06 6.55
N VAL A 91 -3.37 -10.42 7.07
CA VAL A 91 -3.43 -9.48 8.20
C VAL A 91 -3.28 -8.02 7.75
N ARG A 92 -3.61 -7.73 6.48
CA ARG A 92 -3.59 -6.36 5.94
C ARG A 92 -4.36 -5.40 6.85
N PRO A 93 -3.86 -4.19 7.09
CA PRO A 93 -4.59 -3.21 7.87
C PRO A 93 -5.86 -2.78 7.16
N LYS A 94 -6.82 -2.24 7.92
CA LYS A 94 -8.15 -1.87 7.43
C LYS A 94 -8.09 -0.89 6.27
N ILE A 95 -7.16 0.07 6.28
CA ILE A 95 -6.98 0.99 5.13
C ILE A 95 -6.66 0.23 3.83
N CYS A 96 -5.77 -0.76 3.88
CA CYS A 96 -5.43 -1.59 2.72
C CYS A 96 -6.57 -2.55 2.31
N ARG A 97 -7.41 -2.99 3.27
CA ARG A 97 -8.58 -3.85 2.98
C ARG A 97 -9.73 -3.07 2.35
N CYS A 98 -9.97 -1.84 2.82
CA CYS A 98 -11.07 -1.00 2.37
C CYS A 98 -10.79 -0.29 1.04
N PHE A 99 -9.52 0.00 0.75
CA PHE A 99 -9.11 0.61 -0.51
C PHE A 99 -9.19 -0.42 -1.64
N ILE A 100 -10.03 -0.14 -2.63
CA ILE A 100 -10.09 -0.85 -3.91
C ILE A 100 -10.09 0.21 -5.00
N CYS A 101 -9.15 0.14 -5.95
CA CYS A 101 -8.90 1.22 -6.91
C CYS A 101 -9.97 1.40 -7.99
N ASN A 102 -10.99 0.53 -8.04
CA ASN A 102 -12.18 0.72 -8.87
C ASN A 102 -13.34 1.42 -8.14
N GLN A 103 -13.15 1.81 -6.87
CA GLN A 103 -14.16 2.58 -6.14
C GLN A 103 -14.27 4.01 -6.70
N PRO A 104 -15.45 4.65 -6.58
CA PRO A 104 -15.61 6.05 -6.95
C PRO A 104 -14.57 6.95 -6.24
N PRO A 105 -14.01 7.97 -6.91
CA PRO A 105 -13.02 8.87 -6.32
C PRO A 105 -13.47 9.52 -5.01
N SER A 106 -14.74 9.89 -4.91
CA SER A 106 -15.35 10.42 -3.67
C SER A 106 -15.20 9.46 -2.50
N LYS A 107 -15.56 8.19 -2.69
CA LYS A 107 -15.46 7.15 -1.66
C LYS A 107 -14.02 6.89 -1.23
N ILE A 108 -13.07 6.92 -2.18
CA ILE A 108 -11.65 6.78 -1.89
C ILE A 108 -11.17 7.94 -1.02
N ARG A 109 -11.54 9.18 -1.37
CA ARG A 109 -11.20 10.39 -0.61
C ARG A 109 -11.80 10.36 0.80
N ASP A 110 -13.08 10.05 0.93
CA ASP A 110 -13.78 10.01 2.22
C ASP A 110 -13.14 8.96 3.16
N ASN A 111 -12.84 7.77 2.64
CA ASN A 111 -12.16 6.73 3.40
C ASN A 111 -10.77 7.18 3.85
N LYS A 112 -10.01 7.83 2.95
CA LYS A 112 -8.70 8.39 3.26
C LYS A 112 -8.85 9.41 4.39
N GLU A 113 -9.60 10.49 4.19
CA GLU A 113 -9.79 11.54 5.20
C GLU A 113 -10.23 10.98 6.56
N GLN A 114 -11.17 10.03 6.57
CA GLN A 114 -11.59 9.35 7.78
C GLN A 114 -10.41 8.68 8.50
N PHE A 115 -9.67 7.80 7.85
CA PHE A 115 -8.55 7.07 8.48
C PHE A 115 -7.46 8.02 8.97
N TRP A 116 -7.10 9.03 8.17
CA TRP A 116 -6.07 10.01 8.52
C TRP A 116 -6.49 10.91 9.69
N ARG A 117 -7.79 11.13 9.90
CA ARG A 117 -8.32 11.85 11.06
C ARG A 117 -8.29 11.04 12.35
N ILE A 118 -8.59 9.73 12.28
CA ILE A 118 -8.81 8.89 13.47
C ILE A 118 -7.59 8.05 13.90
N ARG A 119 -6.56 7.94 13.05
CA ARG A 119 -5.38 7.12 13.30
C ARG A 119 -4.13 7.92 13.02
N LYS A 120 -3.11 7.69 13.83
CA LYS A 120 -1.78 8.26 13.60
C LYS A 120 -1.15 7.55 12.39
N PRO A 121 -0.73 8.29 11.36
CA PRO A 121 0.13 7.74 10.32
C PRO A 121 1.45 7.26 10.91
N CYS A 122 1.91 6.09 10.48
CA CYS A 122 3.21 5.59 10.88
C CYS A 122 4.01 5.13 9.66
N ASP A 123 5.32 5.25 9.79
CA ASP A 123 6.28 4.62 8.90
C ASP A 123 6.24 3.11 9.14
N MET A 124 5.78 2.36 8.14
CA MET A 124 5.61 0.92 8.21
C MET A 124 6.95 0.23 8.44
N ARG A 125 8.02 0.67 7.76
CA ARG A 125 9.36 0.08 7.88
C ARG A 125 9.92 0.26 9.28
N GLU A 126 9.94 1.49 9.76
CA GLU A 126 10.40 1.79 11.13
C GLU A 126 9.55 1.05 12.18
N THR A 127 8.23 1.05 12.02
CA THR A 127 7.29 0.47 13.00
C THR A 127 7.46 -1.04 13.18
N PHE A 128 7.77 -1.75 12.10
CA PHE A 128 7.79 -3.22 12.08
C PHE A 128 9.19 -3.84 12.04
N PHE A 129 10.18 -3.13 11.50
CA PHE A 129 11.55 -3.64 11.33
C PHE A 129 12.62 -2.82 12.08
N GLY A 130 12.28 -1.61 12.55
CA GLY A 130 13.19 -0.73 13.29
C GLY A 130 13.84 0.35 12.42
N LYS A 131 14.57 1.28 13.05
CA LYS A 131 15.46 2.21 12.34
C LYS A 131 16.76 1.46 12.02
N GLU A 132 17.23 1.57 10.78
CA GLU A 132 18.61 1.19 10.43
C GLU A 132 19.63 2.08 11.15
#